data_AF-A0A924WNP4-F1
#
_entry.id   AF-A0A924WNP4-F1
#
_cell.length_a   1.000
_cell.length_b   1.000
_cell.length_c   1.000
_cell.angle_alpha   90.00
_cell.angle_beta   90.00
_cell.angle_gamma   90.00
#
_symmetry.space_group_name_H-M   'P 1'
#
loop_
_entity.id
_entity.type
_entity.pdbx_description
1 polymer ?
#
loop_
_entity_poly.entity_id
_entity_poly.type
_entity_poly.pdbx_seq_one_letter_code
_entity_poly.pdbx_strand_id
1 'polypeptide(L)'
;AHARAGGGLCGDHGRGGRRGVTLIQYEHLAVVAALTGRSRVEPETLRRNVCVSGINLLALRDARFRVGNVVFQGTGHCAPCSRMSEAEALGPGGFNAMRGHGGITASVIEGGTFALGDPVSFLALIAPAPAPQQRTLGLT
;
A
#
# COMPACT_ATOMS: atom_id res chain seq x y z
N ALA A 1 14.19 5.08 -5.85
CA ALA A 1 12.96 5.75 -6.34
C ALA A 1 12.92 7.20 -5.84
N HIS A 2 12.19 8.07 -6.55
CA HIS A 2 11.96 9.47 -6.15
C HIS A 2 10.45 9.71 -5.98
N ALA A 3 10.04 10.27 -4.84
CA ALA A 3 8.64 10.51 -4.48
C ALA A 3 8.35 12.01 -4.38
N ARG A 4 7.19 12.45 -4.87
CA ARG A 4 6.76 13.86 -4.81
C ARG A 4 5.67 14.04 -3.75
N ALA A 5 5.81 15.03 -2.86
CA ALA A 5 4.78 15.36 -1.88
C ALA A 5 3.43 15.64 -2.56
N GLY A 6 2.34 15.07 -2.02
CA GLY A 6 1.00 15.09 -2.61
C GLY A 6 0.83 14.26 -3.90
N GLY A 7 1.94 13.89 -4.55
CA GLY A 7 2.01 13.03 -5.73
C GLY A 7 2.22 11.56 -5.39
N GLY A 8 2.87 10.85 -6.31
CA GLY A 8 3.31 9.46 -6.14
C GLY A 8 4.81 9.31 -6.44
N LEU A 9 5.21 8.13 -6.88
CA LEU A 9 6.57 7.90 -7.36
C LEU A 9 6.75 8.45 -8.78
N CYS A 10 7.88 9.11 -9.04
CA CYS A 10 8.23 9.57 -10.39
C CYS A 10 8.35 8.39 -11.35
N GLY A 11 7.71 8.50 -12.52
CA GLY A 11 7.66 7.44 -13.53
C GLY A 11 6.55 6.40 -13.32
N ASP A 12 5.84 6.44 -12.18
CA ASP A 12 4.68 5.59 -11.96
C ASP A 12 3.39 6.23 -12.50
N HIS A 13 2.41 5.40 -12.81
CA HIS A 13 1.09 5.83 -13.33
C HIS A 13 0.19 6.44 -12.24
N GLY A 14 0.57 6.34 -10.97
CA GLY A 14 -0.19 6.86 -9.84
C GLY A 14 -0.35 8.38 -9.88
N ARG A 15 -1.60 8.87 -9.81
CA ARG A 15 -1.95 10.30 -9.85
C ARG A 15 -1.75 11.05 -8.52
N GLY A 16 -1.13 10.41 -7.53
CA GLY A 16 -0.96 10.96 -6.17
C GLY A 16 -2.18 10.83 -5.27
N GLY A 17 -2.22 11.64 -4.21
CA GLY A 17 -3.27 11.60 -3.19
C GLY A 17 -3.25 10.33 -2.33
N ARG A 18 -4.42 9.90 -1.85
CA ARG A 18 -4.55 8.80 -0.87
C ARG A 18 -4.00 7.46 -1.35
N ARG A 19 -3.89 7.22 -2.65
CA ARG A 19 -3.34 5.97 -3.21
C ARG A 19 -2.11 6.26 -4.08
N GLY A 20 -1.37 7.31 -3.75
CA GLY A 20 -0.20 7.74 -4.52
C GLY A 20 0.92 6.70 -4.56
N VAL A 21 1.04 5.87 -3.50
CA VAL A 21 2.00 4.76 -3.43
C VAL A 21 1.32 3.53 -2.82
N THR A 22 1.66 2.34 -3.32
CA THR A 22 1.22 1.05 -2.80
C THR A 22 2.40 0.26 -2.25
N LEU A 23 2.21 -0.33 -1.07
CA LEU A 23 3.23 -1.11 -0.39
C LEU A 23 2.73 -2.52 -0.14
N ILE A 24 3.61 -3.51 -0.19
CA ILE A 24 3.34 -4.89 0.18
C ILE A 24 4.41 -5.43 1.13
N GLN A 25 3.99 -6.35 1.99
CA GLN A 25 4.86 -7.07 2.91
C GLN A 25 5.42 -8.30 2.21
N TYR A 26 6.75 -8.44 2.16
CA TYR A 26 7.46 -9.50 1.45
C TYR A 26 7.03 -10.89 1.91
N GLU A 27 6.77 -11.05 3.22
CA GLU A 27 6.32 -12.29 3.84
C GLU A 27 4.97 -12.77 3.28
N HIS A 28 4.12 -11.87 2.76
CA HIS A 28 2.87 -12.25 2.13
C HIS A 28 3.05 -12.91 0.76
N LEU A 29 4.20 -12.75 0.10
CA LEU A 29 4.45 -13.37 -1.21
C LEU A 29 4.41 -14.89 -1.13
N ALA A 30 4.99 -15.46 -0.06
CA ALA A 30 4.96 -16.91 0.18
C ALA A 30 3.53 -17.42 0.41
N VAL A 31 2.72 -16.65 1.14
CA VAL A 31 1.31 -16.99 1.39
C VAL A 31 0.51 -16.95 0.08
N VAL A 32 0.68 -15.90 -0.72
CA VAL A 32 0.01 -15.77 -2.02
C VAL A 32 0.44 -16.88 -2.98
N ALA A 33 1.72 -17.25 -2.99
CA ALA A 33 2.23 -18.35 -3.80
C ALA A 33 1.54 -19.68 -3.41
N ALA A 34 1.48 -20.00 -2.13
CA ALA A 34 0.80 -21.19 -1.63
C ALA A 34 -0.69 -21.21 -2.00
N LEU A 35 -1.40 -20.09 -1.80
CA LEU A 35 -2.83 -19.98 -2.10
C LEU A 35 -3.14 -20.04 -3.60
N THR A 36 -2.16 -19.78 -4.46
CA THR A 36 -2.30 -19.83 -5.93
C THR A 36 -1.68 -21.08 -6.55
N GLY A 37 -1.17 -22.00 -5.75
CA GLY A 37 -0.50 -23.21 -6.23
C GLY A 37 0.80 -22.93 -7.01
N ARG A 38 1.45 -21.79 -6.75
CA ARG A 38 2.72 -21.40 -7.38
C ARG A 38 3.89 -21.72 -6.48
N SER A 39 5.02 -22.07 -7.07
CA SER A 39 6.28 -22.26 -6.33
C SER A 39 6.82 -20.95 -5.76
N ARG A 40 6.60 -19.84 -6.47
CA ARG A 40 7.03 -18.49 -6.08
C ARG A 40 6.13 -17.43 -6.73
N VAL A 41 6.00 -16.29 -6.04
CA VAL A 41 5.40 -15.06 -6.58
C VAL A 41 6.43 -13.96 -6.38
N GLU A 42 6.82 -13.31 -7.47
CA GLU A 42 7.73 -12.16 -7.41
C GLU A 42 6.96 -10.88 -7.01
N PRO A 43 7.59 -9.95 -6.27
CA PRO A 43 6.95 -8.68 -5.92
C PRO A 43 6.36 -7.93 -7.13
N GLU A 44 7.08 -7.96 -8.25
CA GLU A 44 6.72 -7.28 -9.50
C GLU A 44 5.39 -7.80 -10.08
N THR A 45 5.10 -9.09 -9.89
CA THR A 45 3.85 -9.73 -10.35
C THR A 45 2.62 -9.04 -9.73
N LEU A 46 2.74 -8.52 -8.51
CA LEU A 46 1.63 -7.93 -7.76
C LEU A 46 1.43 -6.44 -8.05
N ARG A 47 2.28 -5.84 -8.90
CA ARG A 47 2.24 -4.44 -9.33
C ARG A 47 2.12 -3.47 -8.15
N ARG A 48 2.89 -3.73 -7.10
CA ARG A 48 3.03 -2.85 -5.94
C ARG A 48 4.31 -2.05 -6.08
N ASN A 49 4.28 -0.80 -5.61
CA ASN A 49 5.41 0.09 -5.83
C ASN A 49 6.60 -0.26 -4.93
N VAL A 50 6.33 -0.65 -3.68
CA VAL A 50 7.35 -0.91 -2.67
C VAL A 50 7.07 -2.23 -1.98
N CYS A 51 8.09 -3.08 -1.87
CA CYS A 51 8.07 -4.29 -1.06
C CYS A 51 8.92 -4.06 0.18
N VAL A 52 8.37 -4.35 1.37
CA VAL A 52 9.06 -4.18 2.66
C VAL A 52 9.05 -5.51 3.43
N SER A 53 10.02 -5.74 4.29
CA SER A 53 10.13 -6.95 5.09
C SER A 53 10.43 -6.62 6.56
N GLY A 54 10.24 -7.61 7.44
CA GLY A 54 10.61 -7.52 8.86
C GLY A 54 9.68 -6.64 9.72
N ILE A 55 8.57 -6.16 9.16
CA ILE A 55 7.60 -5.33 9.86
C ILE A 55 6.18 -5.78 9.55
N ASN A 56 5.26 -5.58 10.49
CA ASN A 56 3.83 -5.68 10.21
C ASN A 56 3.38 -4.45 9.42
N LEU A 57 3.37 -4.54 8.09
CA LEU A 57 2.99 -3.43 7.22
C LEU A 57 1.54 -2.97 7.46
N LEU A 58 0.64 -3.88 7.84
CA LEU A 58 -0.75 -3.53 8.12
C LEU A 58 -0.89 -2.61 9.34
N ALA A 59 0.04 -2.67 10.28
CA ALA A 59 0.08 -1.74 11.42
C ALA A 59 0.38 -0.28 10.99
N LEU A 60 0.95 -0.07 9.79
CA LEU A 60 1.24 1.25 9.25
C LEU A 60 0.08 1.86 8.45
N ARG A 61 -1.06 1.15 8.32
CA ARG A 61 -2.20 1.57 7.49
C ARG A 61 -2.79 2.93 7.88
N ASP A 62 -2.71 3.30 9.15
CA ASP A 62 -3.21 4.57 9.72
C ASP A 62 -2.08 5.29 10.48
N ALA A 63 -0.85 5.15 9.99
CA ALA A 63 0.33 5.76 10.58
C ALA A 63 1.10 6.61 9.57
N ARG A 64 1.89 7.54 10.08
CA ARG A 64 3.02 8.12 9.37
C ARG A 64 4.26 7.25 9.60
N PHE A 65 5.00 7.03 8.53
CA PHE A 65 6.23 6.26 8.55
C PHE A 65 7.22 6.83 7.53
N ARG A 66 8.50 6.58 7.74
CA ARG A 66 9.59 7.00 6.87
C ARG A 66 10.18 5.80 6.15
N VAL A 67 10.54 5.97 4.89
CA VAL A 67 11.43 5.06 4.14
C VAL A 67 12.49 5.92 3.47
N GLY A 68 13.76 5.70 3.80
CA GLY A 68 14.85 6.59 3.37
C GLY A 68 14.55 8.04 3.78
N ASN A 69 14.50 8.96 2.82
CA ASN A 69 14.21 10.37 3.06
C ASN A 69 12.74 10.76 2.81
N VAL A 70 11.85 9.78 2.58
CA VAL A 70 10.45 10.04 2.23
C VAL A 70 9.53 9.74 3.40
N VAL A 71 8.63 10.66 3.71
CA VAL A 71 7.58 10.46 4.72
C VAL A 71 6.28 10.10 4.04
N PHE A 72 5.76 8.94 4.40
CA PHE A 72 4.48 8.42 3.96
C PHE A 72 3.44 8.51 5.06
N GLN A 73 2.19 8.56 4.63
CA GLN A 73 1.01 8.41 5.47
C GLN A 73 0.21 7.24 4.92
N GLY A 74 0.03 6.20 5.71
CA GLY A 74 -0.90 5.11 5.40
C GLY A 74 -2.33 5.63 5.27
N THR A 75 -3.07 5.06 4.33
CA THR A 75 -4.43 5.54 3.99
C THR A 75 -5.47 4.43 3.92
N GLY A 76 -5.07 3.17 4.12
CA GLY A 76 -5.95 2.01 4.10
C GLY A 76 -5.34 0.78 3.42
N HIS A 77 -6.18 -0.23 3.19
CA HIS A 77 -5.78 -1.46 2.53
C HIS A 77 -5.68 -1.30 1.01
N CYS A 78 -4.69 -1.96 0.41
CA CYS A 78 -4.62 -2.08 -1.04
C CYS A 78 -5.45 -3.30 -1.50
N ALA A 79 -6.75 -3.08 -1.69
CA ALA A 79 -7.66 -4.13 -2.13
C ALA A 79 -7.25 -4.71 -3.51
N PRO A 80 -7.35 -6.04 -3.70
CA PRO A 80 -7.15 -6.64 -5.01
C PRO A 80 -8.21 -6.16 -6.00
N CYS A 81 -7.81 -6.00 -7.26
CA CYS A 81 -8.72 -5.74 -8.37
C CYS A 81 -8.90 -6.99 -9.22
N SER A 82 -9.89 -6.97 -10.13
CA SER A 82 -10.16 -8.08 -11.05
C SER A 82 -8.95 -8.49 -11.88
N ARG A 83 -8.01 -7.57 -12.15
CA ARG A 83 -6.75 -7.86 -12.86
C ARG A 83 -5.88 -8.90 -12.16
N MET A 84 -6.02 -9.07 -10.84
CA MET A 84 -5.27 -10.11 -10.12
C MET A 84 -5.68 -11.53 -10.56
N SER A 85 -6.90 -11.70 -11.07
CA SER A 85 -7.38 -12.97 -11.60
C SER A 85 -6.96 -13.24 -13.05
N GLU A 86 -6.33 -12.26 -13.72
CA GLU A 86 -5.78 -12.45 -15.06
C GLU A 86 -4.61 -13.45 -15.00
N ALA A 87 -4.49 -14.29 -16.04
CA ALA A 87 -3.44 -15.32 -16.12
C ALA A 87 -2.03 -14.72 -16.00
N GLU A 88 -1.84 -13.51 -16.54
CA GLU A 88 -0.58 -12.75 -16.49
C GLU A 88 -0.20 -12.27 -15.08
N ALA A 89 -1.17 -12.14 -14.17
CA ALA A 89 -0.93 -11.77 -12.78
C ALA A 89 -0.79 -13.03 -11.90
N LEU A 90 -1.90 -13.51 -11.34
CA LEU A 90 -1.94 -14.70 -10.49
C LEU A 90 -2.80 -15.83 -11.08
N GLY A 91 -3.64 -15.55 -12.07
CA GLY A 91 -4.58 -16.51 -12.63
C GLY A 91 -5.76 -16.81 -11.68
N PRO A 92 -6.49 -17.92 -11.94
CA PRO A 92 -7.63 -18.32 -11.12
C PRO A 92 -7.27 -18.40 -9.63
N GLY A 93 -8.13 -17.84 -8.76
CA GLY A 93 -7.87 -17.76 -7.31
C GLY A 93 -7.01 -16.57 -6.86
N GLY A 94 -6.36 -15.87 -7.79
CA GLY A 94 -5.50 -14.72 -7.50
C GLY A 94 -6.16 -13.59 -6.71
N PHE A 95 -7.41 -13.25 -7.04
CA PHE A 95 -8.17 -12.25 -6.29
C PHE A 95 -8.35 -12.64 -4.82
N ASN A 96 -8.70 -13.90 -4.54
CA ASN A 96 -8.92 -14.38 -3.18
C ASN A 96 -7.61 -14.51 -2.40
N ALA A 97 -6.54 -14.99 -3.06
CA ALA A 97 -5.21 -15.10 -2.48
C ALA A 97 -4.67 -13.74 -1.98
N MET A 98 -5.04 -12.66 -2.66
CA MET A 98 -4.61 -11.30 -2.31
C MET A 98 -5.49 -10.65 -1.23
N ARG A 99 -6.62 -11.25 -0.85
CA ARG A 99 -7.54 -10.67 0.13
C ARG A 99 -6.90 -10.70 1.52
N GLY A 100 -6.58 -9.52 2.06
CA GLY A 100 -5.83 -9.37 3.31
C GLY A 100 -4.31 -9.43 3.14
N HIS A 101 -3.82 -9.74 1.93
CA HIS A 101 -2.38 -9.86 1.63
C HIS A 101 -1.88 -8.81 0.64
N GLY A 102 -2.78 -8.01 0.06
CA GLY A 102 -2.47 -6.98 -0.93
C GLY A 102 -1.67 -5.77 -0.42
N GLY A 103 -1.45 -5.68 0.89
CA GLY A 103 -0.69 -4.60 1.53
C GLY A 103 -1.53 -3.34 1.77
N ILE A 104 -0.88 -2.18 1.75
CA ILE A 104 -1.49 -0.89 2.09
C ILE A 104 -1.31 0.14 0.96
N THR A 105 -2.15 1.16 0.99
CA THR A 105 -1.97 2.38 0.20
C THR A 105 -1.41 3.49 1.10
N ALA A 106 -0.67 4.41 0.51
CA ALA A 106 -0.11 5.56 1.20
C ALA A 106 -0.11 6.83 0.34
N SER A 107 -0.19 7.97 1.01
CA SER A 107 0.12 9.29 0.46
C SER A 107 1.59 9.64 0.73
N VAL A 108 2.21 10.39 -0.18
CA VAL A 108 3.52 11.02 0.08
C VAL A 108 3.27 12.35 0.81
N ILE A 109 3.72 12.45 2.06
CA ILE A 109 3.60 13.67 2.88
C ILE A 109 4.80 14.58 2.65
N GLU A 110 6.01 14.01 2.74
CA GLU A 110 7.26 14.70 2.43
C GLU A 110 7.95 13.94 1.30
N GLY A 111 8.24 14.64 0.21
CA GLY A 111 8.92 14.08 -0.95
C GLY A 111 10.41 13.87 -0.71
N GLY A 112 11.06 13.11 -1.58
CA GLY A 112 12.48 12.79 -1.46
C GLY A 112 12.85 11.53 -2.22
N THR A 113 13.99 10.94 -1.83
CA THR A 113 14.50 9.69 -2.42
C THR A 113 14.61 8.59 -1.39
N PHE A 114 14.45 7.36 -1.87
CA PHE A 114 14.74 6.15 -1.11
C PHE A 114 15.25 5.06 -2.05
N ALA A 115 16.03 4.13 -1.53
CA ALA A 115 16.66 3.03 -2.26
C ALA A 115 16.29 1.68 -1.65
N LEU A 116 16.63 0.61 -2.38
CA LEU A 116 16.56 -0.74 -1.81
C LEU A 116 17.48 -0.82 -0.60
N GLY A 117 16.99 -1.43 0.48
CA GLY A 117 17.71 -1.54 1.75
C GLY A 117 17.49 -0.40 2.73
N ASP A 118 16.83 0.70 2.33
CA ASP A 118 16.50 1.77 3.26
C ASP A 118 15.53 1.28 4.36
N PRO A 119 15.75 1.68 5.63
CA PRO A 119 14.93 1.24 6.72
C PRO A 119 13.54 1.85 6.65
N VAL A 120 12.56 1.10 7.16
CA VAL A 120 11.21 1.61 7.42
C VAL A 120 11.11 1.97 8.90
N SER A 121 10.76 3.21 9.20
CA SER A 121 10.63 3.70 10.59
C SER A 121 9.24 4.25 10.83
N PHE A 122 8.57 3.75 11.87
CA PHE A 122 7.33 4.34 12.36
C PHE A 122 7.59 5.75 12.91
N LEU A 123 6.68 6.70 12.65
CA LEU A 123 6.77 8.06 13.15
C LEU A 123 5.64 8.38 14.13
N ALA A 124 4.38 8.21 13.72
CA ALA A 124 3.23 8.54 14.55
C ALA A 124 1.94 7.89 14.02
N LEU A 125 0.97 7.66 14.90
CA LEU A 125 -0.40 7.34 14.47
C LEU A 125 -1.08 8.58 13.90
N ILE A 126 -1.97 8.38 12.93
CA ILE A 126 -2.81 9.43 12.37
C ILE A 126 -4.11 9.42 13.17
N ALA A 127 -4.44 10.57 13.77
CA ALA A 127 -5.72 10.71 14.46
C ALA A 127 -6.87 10.45 13.46
N PRO A 128 -7.91 9.69 13.85
CA PRO A 128 -9.09 9.54 13.01
C PRO A 128 -9.66 10.93 12.69
N ALA A 129 -10.12 11.11 11.46
CA ALA A 129 -10.85 12.34 11.11
C ALA A 129 -12.01 12.51 12.10
N PRO A 130 -12.29 13.73 12.59
CA PRO A 130 -13.42 13.96 13.47
C PRO A 130 -14.69 13.44 12.79
N ALA A 131 -15.56 12.78 13.57
CA ALA A 131 -16.81 12.23 13.06
C ALA A 131 -17.59 13.34 12.31
N PRO A 132 -18.20 13.03 11.14
CA PRO A 132 -18.97 14.01 10.41
C PRO A 132 -20.09 14.53 11.32
N GLN A 133 -20.13 15.85 11.53
CA GLN A 133 -21.22 16.49 12.27
C GLN A 133 -22.52 16.27 11.49
N GLN A 134 -23.45 15.52 12.08
CA GLN A 134 -24.76 15.31 11.51
C GLN A 134 -25.46 16.67 11.39
N ARG A 135 -25.67 17.15 10.17
CA ARG A 135 -26.55 18.29 9.91
C ARG A 135 -27.98 17.79 10.04
N THR A 136 -28.60 18.02 11.19
CA THR A 136 -30.04 17.82 11.36
C THR A 136 -30.75 18.78 10.41
N LEU A 137 -31.41 18.24 9.39
CA LEU A 137 -32.39 18.99 8.61
C LEU A 137 -33.56 19.32 9.54
N GLY A 138 -33.59 20.56 10.04
CA GLY A 138 -34.77 21.10 10.68
C GLY A 138 -35.89 21.23 9.64
N LEU A 139 -36.96 20.47 9.81
CA LEU A 139 -38.20 20.69 9.08
C LEU A 139 -38.84 21.96 9.66
N THR A 140 -38.94 23.02 8.84
CA THR A 140 -39.80 24.21 9.09
C THR A 140 -41.20 23.96 8.62
#